data_AF-A0A7X7ILR8-F1
#
_entry.id   AF-A0A7X7ILR8-F1
#
_cell.length_a   1.000
_cell.length_b   1.000
_cell.length_c   1.000
_cell.angle_alpha   90.00
_cell.angle_beta   90.00
_cell.angle_gamma   90.00
#
_symmetry.space_group_name_H-M   'P 1'
#
loop_
_entity.id
_entity.type
_entity.pdbx_description
1 polymer ?
#
loop_
_entity_poly.entity_id
_entity_poly.type
_entity_poly.pdbx_seq_one_letter_code
_entity_poly.pdbx_strand_id
1 'polypeptide(L)'
;MAKNNVQIKEKNKVKFDFYEEIQRSCLNCGEKGMLIFYEINHIPIHSCLLIPSRSEALNYPTGNLRLGYCPACGFIANTQFDAHRHEYSTRYEETQGFSPCFNSFARSLSQRLIDQYDIRDKNILEIGCGKGEFLMLMCELGNNRGIGIDPSYVPGRLDNQMNLPVRFIQDFYSDKYTDLTADVICCRHTLEHIAPTWSFLRQLRNAIDGRTDTLIFFEVPDTVRVLKEGAFWDIYYEHCSYFTPGSLTRLFQSSGFNLLDVSLDYDDQYLLLTAKPDETKGSPIFQKKDNLDVLPRQIIEFQQIAADRIEQWHLTIEKIVSNGGKVVIWGSSS
;
A
#
# COMPACT_ATOMS: atom_id res chain seq x y z
N MET A 1 -28.45 24.30 -7.66
CA MET A 1 -27.66 23.14 -8.15
C MET A 1 -26.51 23.56 -9.06
N ALA A 2 -26.73 24.37 -10.11
CA ALA A 2 -25.63 24.81 -11.01
C ALA A 2 -24.49 25.60 -10.32
N LYS A 3 -24.78 26.49 -9.36
CA LYS A 3 -23.74 27.26 -8.63
C LYS A 3 -22.85 26.39 -7.73
N ASN A 4 -23.39 25.33 -7.11
CA ASN A 4 -22.58 24.38 -6.33
C ASN A 4 -21.69 23.52 -7.23
N ASN A 5 -22.16 23.15 -8.43
CA ASN A 5 -21.37 22.34 -9.36
C ASN A 5 -20.15 23.09 -9.93
N VAL A 6 -20.23 24.41 -10.15
CA VAL A 6 -19.08 25.21 -10.59
C VAL A 6 -18.03 25.35 -9.47
N GLN A 7 -18.47 25.55 -8.23
CA GLN A 7 -17.57 25.66 -7.07
C GLN A 7 -16.87 24.33 -6.71
N ILE A 8 -17.52 23.19 -6.99
CA ILE A 8 -16.92 21.85 -6.82
C ILE A 8 -15.90 21.58 -7.94
N LYS A 9 -16.15 22.05 -9.17
CA LYS A 9 -15.22 21.89 -10.31
C LYS A 9 -13.87 22.60 -10.10
N GLU A 10 -13.82 23.72 -9.39
CA GLU A 10 -12.56 24.41 -9.09
C GLU A 10 -11.78 23.82 -7.90
N LYS A 11 -12.47 23.23 -6.92
CA LYS A 11 -11.85 22.73 -5.67
C LYS A 11 -11.05 21.43 -5.83
N ASN A 12 -11.42 20.59 -6.80
CA ASN A 12 -10.83 19.26 -6.98
C ASN A 12 -10.04 19.13 -8.30
N LYS A 13 -9.58 20.26 -8.86
CA LYS A 13 -8.80 20.22 -10.09
C LYS A 13 -7.45 19.57 -9.82
N VAL A 14 -7.21 18.44 -10.48
CA VAL A 14 -5.90 17.79 -10.48
C VAL A 14 -4.91 18.65 -11.23
N LYS A 15 -3.73 18.87 -10.63
CA LYS A 15 -2.63 19.57 -11.27
C LYS A 15 -1.52 18.59 -11.59
N PHE A 16 -1.07 18.63 -12.84
CA PHE A 16 0.01 17.80 -13.37
C PHE A 16 1.22 18.64 -13.79
N ASP A 17 1.06 19.92 -14.16
CA ASP A 17 2.07 20.68 -14.90
C ASP A 17 3.06 21.46 -14.04
N PHE A 18 3.82 20.80 -13.17
CA PHE A 18 5.00 21.42 -12.54
C PHE A 18 5.96 20.38 -11.99
N TYR A 19 7.25 20.64 -12.15
CA TYR A 19 8.31 20.03 -11.35
C TYR A 19 8.78 21.06 -10.33
N GLU A 20 8.12 21.07 -9.17
CA GLU A 20 8.62 21.83 -8.03
C GLU A 20 9.57 20.93 -7.24
N GLU A 21 10.83 21.33 -7.13
CA GLU A 21 11.76 20.71 -6.21
C GLU A 21 11.46 21.18 -4.79
N ILE A 22 11.19 20.23 -3.90
CA ILE A 22 11.03 20.50 -2.47
C ILE A 22 12.24 20.01 -1.69
N GLN A 23 12.66 20.81 -0.70
CA GLN A 23 13.81 20.49 0.17
C GLN A 23 13.48 19.48 1.29
N ARG A 24 12.40 18.72 1.14
CA ARG A 24 11.98 17.67 2.08
C ARG A 24 12.86 16.43 1.87
N SER A 25 13.30 15.83 2.98
CA SER A 25 14.02 14.54 2.93
C SER A 25 13.08 13.42 2.51
N CYS A 26 13.57 12.58 1.60
CA CYS A 26 12.93 11.35 1.19
C CYS A 26 12.77 10.41 2.39
N LEU A 27 11.56 9.92 2.63
CA LEU A 27 11.25 9.01 3.75
C LEU A 27 11.86 7.62 3.59
N ASN A 28 12.41 7.33 2.40
CA ASN A 28 12.99 6.05 2.03
C ASN A 28 14.53 6.02 2.12
N CYS A 29 15.21 7.09 1.69
CA CYS A 29 16.67 7.15 1.63
C CYS A 29 17.30 8.37 2.29
N GLY A 30 16.51 9.32 2.80
CA GLY A 30 16.99 10.54 3.47
C GLY A 30 17.43 11.69 2.56
N GLU A 31 17.71 11.42 1.28
CA GLU A 31 18.11 12.43 0.29
C GLU A 31 17.06 13.54 0.14
N LYS A 32 17.53 14.77 -0.09
CA LYS A 32 16.67 15.93 -0.34
C LYS A 32 16.40 16.12 -1.83
N GLY A 33 15.49 17.02 -2.18
CA GLY A 33 15.20 17.37 -3.57
C GLY A 33 14.18 16.42 -4.21
N MET A 34 13.07 16.15 -3.51
CA MET A 34 11.95 15.44 -4.14
C MET A 34 11.28 16.36 -5.16
N LEU A 35 10.89 15.81 -6.32
CA LEU A 35 10.26 16.55 -7.40
C LEU A 35 8.76 16.24 -7.42
N ILE A 36 7.93 17.25 -7.21
CA ILE A 36 6.47 17.12 -7.27
C ILE A 36 6.02 16.92 -8.71
N PHE A 37 4.98 16.11 -8.93
CA PHE A 37 4.41 15.87 -10.26
C PHE A 37 2.88 15.72 -10.28
N TYR A 38 2.24 15.59 -9.11
CA TYR A 38 0.79 15.41 -8.99
C TYR A 38 0.27 16.12 -7.75
N GLU A 39 -0.83 16.86 -7.88
CA GLU A 39 -1.51 17.48 -6.75
C GLU A 39 -3.03 17.41 -6.92
N ILE A 40 -3.73 16.99 -5.87
CA ILE A 40 -5.19 17.09 -5.74
C ILE A 40 -5.52 17.56 -4.33
N ASN A 41 -6.41 18.55 -4.23
CA ASN A 41 -6.79 19.15 -2.97
C ASN A 41 -8.18 18.68 -2.54
N HIS A 42 -8.46 18.75 -1.25
CA HIS A 42 -9.78 18.48 -0.68
C HIS A 42 -10.36 17.08 -0.98
N ILE A 43 -9.52 16.05 -1.00
CA ILE A 43 -9.97 14.65 -1.12
C ILE A 43 -10.27 14.04 0.25
N PRO A 44 -11.21 13.09 0.38
CA PRO A 44 -11.42 12.36 1.64
C PRO A 44 -10.12 11.77 2.18
N ILE A 45 -9.93 11.85 3.51
CA ILE A 45 -8.73 11.28 4.15
C ILE A 45 -8.73 9.74 4.18
N HIS A 46 -9.90 9.10 3.99
CA HIS A 46 -10.05 7.65 3.90
C HIS A 46 -10.95 7.29 2.71
N SER A 47 -10.63 6.17 2.07
CA SER A 47 -11.36 5.56 0.96
C SER A 47 -12.13 4.31 1.37
N CYS A 48 -11.69 3.57 2.42
CA CYS A 48 -12.32 2.30 2.83
C CYS A 48 -13.17 2.40 4.12
N LEU A 49 -13.50 3.60 4.59
CA LEU A 49 -14.29 3.75 5.83
C LEU A 49 -15.79 3.60 5.56
N LEU A 50 -16.46 2.74 6.33
CA LEU A 50 -17.93 2.61 6.27
C LEU A 50 -18.61 3.80 6.96
N ILE A 51 -19.23 4.67 6.15
CA ILE A 51 -19.92 5.86 6.64
C ILE A 51 -21.45 5.65 6.59
N PRO A 52 -22.14 5.57 7.74
CA PRO A 52 -23.55 5.14 7.81
C PRO A 52 -24.55 6.20 7.37
N SER A 53 -24.15 7.47 7.21
CA SER A 53 -25.06 8.54 6.86
C SER A 53 -24.49 9.50 5.82
N ARG A 54 -25.38 10.02 4.97
CA ARG A 54 -25.03 11.09 4.01
C ARG A 54 -24.49 12.33 4.71
N SER A 55 -25.03 12.68 5.88
CA SER A 55 -24.59 13.86 6.63
C SER A 55 -23.15 13.71 7.10
N GLU A 56 -22.78 12.54 7.62
CA GLU A 56 -21.40 12.25 8.00
C GLU A 56 -20.48 12.23 6.78
N ALA A 57 -20.89 11.60 5.67
CA ALA A 57 -20.09 11.53 4.45
C ALA A 57 -19.79 12.92 3.85
N LEU A 58 -20.77 13.82 3.86
CA LEU A 58 -20.60 15.19 3.36
C LEU A 58 -19.73 16.08 4.26
N ASN A 59 -19.58 15.72 5.54
CA ASN A 59 -18.76 16.44 6.51
C ASN A 59 -17.46 15.69 6.85
N TYR A 60 -17.18 14.59 6.15
CA TYR A 60 -16.01 13.77 6.41
C TYR A 60 -14.72 14.58 6.13
N PRO A 61 -13.66 14.46 6.96
CA PRO A 61 -12.48 15.28 6.78
C PRO A 61 -11.82 15.07 5.42
N THR A 62 -11.24 16.15 4.88
CA THR A 62 -10.53 16.12 3.60
C THR A 62 -9.07 16.54 3.75
N GLY A 63 -8.16 15.88 3.06
CA GLY A 63 -6.75 16.24 2.97
C GLY A 63 -6.35 16.76 1.60
N ASN A 64 -5.13 17.30 1.52
CA ASN A 64 -4.48 17.61 0.26
C ASN A 64 -3.44 16.51 0.01
N LEU A 65 -3.37 16.03 -1.23
CA LEU A 65 -2.44 15.00 -1.65
C LEU A 65 -1.51 15.60 -2.70
N ARG A 66 -0.21 15.48 -2.43
CA ARG A 66 0.83 16.00 -3.31
C ARG A 66 1.92 14.95 -3.50
N LEU A 67 1.96 14.28 -4.65
CA LEU A 67 2.97 13.27 -4.91
C LEU A 67 4.26 13.90 -5.42
N GLY A 68 5.36 13.52 -4.80
CA GLY A 68 6.70 13.78 -5.29
C GLY A 68 7.51 12.50 -5.40
N TYR A 69 8.44 12.46 -6.34
CA TYR A 69 9.39 11.36 -6.49
C TYR A 69 10.80 11.79 -6.08
N CYS A 70 11.57 10.86 -5.52
CA CYS A 70 12.97 11.06 -5.17
C CYS A 70 13.88 10.63 -6.34
N PRO A 71 14.66 11.55 -6.96
CA PRO A 71 15.56 11.18 -8.06
C PRO A 71 16.65 10.17 -7.66
N ALA A 72 17.05 10.16 -6.37
CA ALA A 72 18.13 9.29 -5.89
C ALA A 72 17.70 7.83 -5.69
N CYS A 73 16.44 7.57 -5.32
CA CYS A 73 15.99 6.21 -5.00
C CYS A 73 14.68 5.80 -5.69
N GLY A 74 14.07 6.66 -6.49
CA GLY A 74 12.83 6.39 -7.24
C GLY A 74 11.58 6.18 -6.38
N PHE A 75 11.65 6.47 -5.08
CA PHE A 75 10.51 6.41 -4.18
C PHE A 75 9.56 7.56 -4.45
N ILE A 76 8.26 7.28 -4.48
CA ILE A 76 7.20 8.28 -4.61
C ILE A 76 6.46 8.37 -3.26
N ALA A 77 6.14 9.58 -2.82
CA ALA A 77 5.44 9.80 -1.55
C ALA A 77 4.40 10.90 -1.65
N ASN A 78 3.34 10.78 -0.86
CA ASN A 78 2.48 11.93 -0.55
C ASN A 78 3.22 12.87 0.41
N THR A 79 3.73 13.96 -0.13
CA THR A 79 4.53 14.97 0.58
C THR A 79 3.71 15.85 1.53
N GLN A 80 2.38 15.74 1.52
CA GLN A 80 1.45 16.40 2.43
C GLN A 80 0.69 15.42 3.34
N PHE A 81 1.17 14.18 3.42
CA PHE A 81 0.62 13.18 4.32
C PHE A 81 0.79 13.59 5.80
N ASP A 82 -0.28 13.39 6.58
CA ASP A 82 -0.31 13.58 8.03
C ASP A 82 -0.85 12.31 8.68
N ALA A 83 0.05 11.57 9.33
CA ALA A 83 -0.28 10.31 9.99
C ALA A 83 -1.31 10.48 11.12
N HIS A 84 -1.40 11.66 11.76
CA HIS A 84 -2.32 11.91 12.87
C HIS A 84 -3.78 12.06 12.45
N ARG A 85 -4.04 12.10 11.14
CA ARG A 85 -5.39 12.25 10.59
C ARG A 85 -6.06 10.93 10.27
N HIS A 86 -5.36 9.80 10.44
CA HIS A 86 -5.92 8.49 10.12
C HIS A 86 -6.85 7.99 11.23
N GLU A 87 -7.89 7.32 10.81
CA GLU A 87 -8.85 6.58 11.60
C GLU A 87 -8.83 5.10 11.18
N TYR A 88 -7.79 4.39 11.57
CA TYR A 88 -7.83 2.93 11.51
C TYR A 88 -8.59 2.40 12.72
N SER A 89 -9.80 1.91 12.46
CA SER A 89 -10.73 1.39 13.46
C SER A 89 -11.48 0.19 12.90
N THR A 90 -12.36 -0.42 13.70
CA THR A 90 -13.24 -1.50 13.26
C THR A 90 -14.27 -1.07 12.19
N ARG A 91 -14.39 0.24 11.90
CA ARG A 91 -15.21 0.77 10.79
C ARG A 91 -14.52 0.70 9.43
N TYR A 92 -13.21 0.48 9.42
CA TYR A 92 -12.42 0.32 8.22
C TYR A 92 -12.74 -1.05 7.59
N GLU A 93 -13.15 -1.05 6.32
CA GLU A 93 -13.52 -2.26 5.59
C GLU A 93 -12.79 -2.34 4.26
N GLU A 94 -11.62 -2.95 4.34
CA GLU A 94 -10.66 -3.17 3.27
C GLU A 94 -10.71 -4.61 2.73
N THR A 95 -11.58 -5.49 3.25
CA THR A 95 -11.54 -6.90 2.86
C THR A 95 -11.85 -7.08 1.37
N GLN A 96 -11.00 -7.86 0.71
CA GLN A 96 -11.26 -8.38 -0.62
C GLN A 96 -11.78 -9.83 -0.58
N GLY A 97 -12.01 -10.37 0.63
CA GLY A 97 -12.38 -11.77 0.89
C GLY A 97 -13.73 -12.21 0.33
N PHE A 98 -14.54 -11.28 -0.19
CA PHE A 98 -15.79 -11.59 -0.89
C PHE A 98 -15.62 -11.81 -2.40
N SER A 99 -14.42 -11.57 -2.96
CA SER A 99 -14.11 -11.82 -4.37
C SER A 99 -13.56 -13.24 -4.55
N PRO A 100 -14.24 -14.13 -5.31
CA PRO A 100 -13.70 -15.46 -5.62
C PRO A 100 -12.37 -15.39 -6.36
N CYS A 101 -12.17 -14.37 -7.20
CA CYS A 101 -10.91 -14.13 -7.90
C CYS A 101 -9.78 -13.86 -6.90
N PHE A 102 -10.00 -12.92 -5.98
CA PHE A 102 -9.00 -12.58 -4.97
C PHE A 102 -8.73 -13.75 -4.02
N ASN A 103 -9.76 -14.49 -3.60
CA ASN A 103 -9.59 -15.68 -2.75
C ASN A 103 -8.76 -16.77 -3.43
N SER A 104 -8.96 -16.98 -4.75
CA SER A 104 -8.15 -17.91 -5.53
C SER A 104 -6.70 -17.46 -5.62
N PHE A 105 -6.47 -16.16 -5.82
CA PHE A 105 -5.14 -15.56 -5.81
C PHE A 105 -4.46 -15.74 -4.45
N ALA A 106 -5.11 -15.32 -3.35
CA ALA A 106 -4.57 -15.41 -2.00
C ALA A 106 -4.20 -16.86 -1.63
N ARG A 107 -5.08 -17.84 -1.93
CA ARG A 107 -4.79 -19.26 -1.72
C ARG A 107 -3.60 -19.75 -2.53
N SER A 108 -3.50 -19.36 -3.79
CA SER A 108 -2.38 -19.74 -4.67
C SER A 108 -1.06 -19.12 -4.20
N LEU A 109 -1.08 -17.84 -3.82
CA LEU A 109 0.07 -17.14 -3.25
C LEU A 109 0.55 -17.81 -1.96
N SER A 110 -0.36 -18.07 -1.01
CA SER A 110 -0.02 -18.75 0.25
C SER A 110 0.61 -20.12 0.00
N GLN A 111 0.04 -20.93 -0.90
CA GLN A 111 0.59 -22.25 -1.23
C GLN A 111 1.99 -22.13 -1.84
N ARG A 112 2.20 -21.21 -2.79
CA ARG A 112 3.51 -20.97 -3.40
C ARG A 112 4.55 -20.56 -2.35
N LEU A 113 4.21 -19.64 -1.45
CA LEU A 113 5.13 -19.21 -0.38
C LEU A 113 5.47 -20.37 0.57
N ILE A 114 4.46 -21.16 0.98
CA ILE A 114 4.66 -22.31 1.85
C ILE A 114 5.58 -23.35 1.20
N ASP A 115 5.35 -23.67 -0.07
CA ASP A 115 6.13 -24.68 -0.78
C ASP A 115 7.56 -24.19 -1.09
N GLN A 116 7.71 -22.94 -1.51
CA GLN A 116 9.00 -22.38 -1.90
C GLN A 116 9.95 -22.18 -0.72
N TYR A 117 9.42 -21.81 0.46
CA TYR A 117 10.24 -21.47 1.63
C TYR A 117 10.05 -22.42 2.82
N ASP A 118 9.37 -23.54 2.61
CA ASP A 118 9.07 -24.56 3.63
C ASP A 118 8.44 -23.97 4.91
N ILE A 119 7.39 -23.17 4.73
CA ILE A 119 6.66 -22.52 5.83
C ILE A 119 5.66 -23.52 6.43
N ARG A 120 6.21 -24.55 7.09
CA ARG A 120 5.47 -25.62 7.78
C ARG A 120 5.81 -25.68 9.25
N ASP A 121 4.79 -25.82 10.10
CA ASP A 121 4.90 -25.85 11.56
C ASP A 121 5.62 -24.62 12.16
N LYS A 122 5.61 -23.49 11.44
CA LYS A 122 6.30 -22.23 11.78
C LYS A 122 5.44 -21.29 12.60
N ASN A 123 6.09 -20.29 13.20
CA ASN A 123 5.43 -19.13 13.80
C ASN A 123 5.45 -17.97 12.81
N ILE A 124 4.28 -17.41 12.52
CA ILE A 124 4.06 -16.32 11.58
C ILE A 124 3.61 -15.08 12.35
N LEU A 125 4.23 -13.94 12.05
CA LEU A 125 3.75 -12.62 12.47
C LEU A 125 3.27 -11.86 11.24
N GLU A 126 1.99 -11.47 11.20
CA GLU A 126 1.46 -10.59 10.17
C GLU A 126 1.27 -9.18 10.74
N ILE A 127 1.97 -8.20 10.17
CA ILE A 127 1.84 -6.77 10.48
C ILE A 127 0.85 -6.15 9.51
N GLY A 128 -0.19 -5.50 10.02
CA GLY A 128 -1.29 -5.01 9.20
C GLY A 128 -2.14 -6.16 8.67
N CYS A 129 -2.58 -7.05 9.56
CA CYS A 129 -3.32 -8.25 9.16
C CYS A 129 -4.77 -7.96 8.70
N GLY A 130 -5.23 -6.71 8.75
CA GLY A 130 -6.61 -6.34 8.47
C GLY A 130 -7.58 -7.18 9.30
N LYS A 131 -8.40 -7.97 8.62
CA LYS A 131 -9.38 -8.87 9.24
C LYS A 131 -8.84 -10.29 9.50
N GLY A 132 -7.60 -10.58 9.12
CA GLY A 132 -6.85 -11.78 9.48
C GLY A 132 -6.91 -12.94 8.48
N GLU A 133 -7.58 -12.76 7.33
CA GLU A 133 -7.85 -13.86 6.38
C GLU A 133 -6.56 -14.49 5.83
N PHE A 134 -5.52 -13.69 5.57
CA PHE A 134 -4.26 -14.20 5.04
C PHE A 134 -3.47 -15.01 6.08
N LEU A 135 -3.32 -14.50 7.31
CA LEU A 135 -2.71 -15.25 8.40
C LEU A 135 -3.39 -16.59 8.64
N MET A 136 -4.73 -16.61 8.64
CA MET A 136 -5.50 -17.84 8.82
C MET A 136 -5.21 -18.85 7.71
N LEU A 137 -5.20 -18.39 6.46
CA LEU A 137 -4.89 -19.23 5.31
C LEU A 137 -3.47 -19.80 5.35
N MET A 138 -2.48 -18.99 5.74
CA MET A 138 -1.10 -19.44 5.94
C MET A 138 -0.98 -20.47 7.07
N CYS A 139 -1.74 -20.29 8.16
CA CYS A 139 -1.77 -21.22 9.29
C CYS A 139 -2.47 -22.54 8.94
N GLU A 140 -3.59 -22.48 8.23
CA GLU A 140 -4.33 -23.64 7.76
C GLU A 140 -3.49 -24.52 6.82
N LEU A 141 -2.91 -23.91 5.78
CA LEU A 141 -2.21 -24.65 4.72
C LEU A 141 -0.87 -25.24 5.15
N GLY A 142 -0.17 -24.60 6.10
CA GLY A 142 1.15 -25.03 6.54
C GLY A 142 1.20 -25.62 7.97
N ASN A 143 0.06 -25.80 8.63
CA ASN A 143 0.00 -26.14 10.06
C ASN A 143 0.80 -25.15 10.94
N ASN A 144 0.75 -23.87 10.58
CA ASN A 144 1.51 -22.81 11.25
C ASN A 144 0.74 -22.22 12.44
N ARG A 145 1.45 -21.47 13.26
CA ARG A 145 0.92 -20.66 14.38
C ARG A 145 1.06 -19.19 14.01
N GLY A 146 0.08 -18.38 14.39
CA GLY A 146 -0.03 -17.01 13.89
C GLY A 146 -0.23 -15.97 14.97
N ILE A 147 0.42 -14.80 14.81
CA ILE A 147 0.05 -13.57 15.49
C ILE A 147 -0.24 -12.50 14.42
N GLY A 148 -1.44 -11.95 14.41
CA GLY A 148 -1.81 -10.82 13.57
C GLY A 148 -1.91 -9.54 14.38
N ILE A 149 -1.37 -8.44 13.88
CA ILE A 149 -1.42 -7.13 14.54
C ILE A 149 -2.05 -6.11 13.59
N ASP A 150 -3.25 -5.63 13.93
CA ASP A 150 -3.95 -4.62 13.14
C ASP A 150 -5.00 -3.87 13.98
N PRO A 151 -5.02 -2.53 13.98
CA PRO A 151 -6.01 -1.73 14.71
C PRO A 151 -7.46 -1.92 14.21
N SER A 152 -7.65 -2.36 12.96
CA SER A 152 -8.94 -2.56 12.30
C SER A 152 -9.49 -3.99 12.43
N TYR A 153 -8.75 -4.88 13.09
CA TYR A 153 -9.21 -6.24 13.34
C TYR A 153 -10.54 -6.25 14.11
N VAL A 154 -11.47 -7.13 13.71
CA VAL A 154 -12.79 -7.25 14.33
C VAL A 154 -12.86 -8.57 15.11
N PRO A 155 -12.84 -8.52 16.46
CA PRO A 155 -13.01 -9.73 17.27
C PRO A 155 -14.31 -10.45 16.92
N GLY A 156 -14.25 -11.78 16.86
CA GLY A 156 -15.42 -12.59 16.52
C GLY A 156 -15.62 -12.86 15.02
N ARG A 157 -14.98 -12.07 14.14
CA ARG A 157 -15.20 -12.16 12.68
C ARG A 157 -14.80 -13.50 12.08
N LEU A 158 -13.79 -14.15 12.68
CA LEU A 158 -13.23 -15.41 12.20
C LEU A 158 -13.47 -16.59 13.16
N ASP A 159 -14.42 -16.47 14.10
CA ASP A 159 -14.69 -17.49 15.12
C ASP A 159 -15.04 -18.87 14.54
N ASN A 160 -15.56 -18.94 13.32
CA ASN A 160 -15.84 -20.23 12.67
C ASN A 160 -14.55 -21.04 12.35
N GLN A 161 -13.37 -20.46 12.57
CA GLN A 161 -12.05 -21.07 12.36
C GLN A 161 -11.27 -21.29 13.68
N MET A 162 -11.94 -21.35 14.83
CA MET A 162 -11.37 -21.42 16.20
C MET A 162 -10.33 -22.52 16.47
N ASN A 163 -10.14 -23.51 15.59
CA ASN A 163 -9.19 -24.59 15.79
C ASN A 163 -7.74 -24.24 15.38
N LEU A 164 -7.52 -23.11 14.67
CA LEU A 164 -6.17 -22.70 14.30
C LEU A 164 -5.48 -21.98 15.47
N PRO A 165 -4.18 -22.24 15.71
CA PRO A 165 -3.41 -21.59 16.78
C PRO A 165 -3.01 -20.16 16.37
N VAL A 166 -4.00 -19.28 16.23
CA VAL A 166 -3.85 -17.89 15.80
C VAL A 166 -4.38 -16.94 16.87
N ARG A 167 -3.64 -15.85 17.11
CA ARG A 167 -4.05 -14.76 18.01
C ARG A 167 -3.97 -13.42 17.30
N PHE A 168 -4.95 -12.56 17.52
CA PHE A 168 -4.97 -11.21 16.97
C PHE A 168 -4.76 -10.15 18.06
N ILE A 169 -4.07 -9.07 17.72
CA ILE A 169 -3.80 -7.93 18.58
C ILE A 169 -4.33 -6.67 17.87
N GLN A 170 -5.30 -6.00 18.50
CA GLN A 170 -5.89 -4.77 17.97
C GLN A 170 -5.05 -3.54 18.37
N ASP A 171 -3.87 -3.38 17.76
CA ASP A 171 -2.97 -2.23 17.95
C ASP A 171 -2.14 -1.99 16.66
N PHE A 172 -1.41 -0.90 16.60
CA PHE A 172 -0.36 -0.68 15.61
C PHE A 172 0.92 -1.42 16.01
N TYR A 173 1.59 -2.04 15.03
CA TYR A 173 2.94 -2.56 15.27
C TYR A 173 3.88 -1.42 15.69
N SER A 174 4.64 -1.65 16.76
CA SER A 174 5.52 -0.66 17.40
C SER A 174 6.54 -1.36 18.29
N ASP A 175 7.39 -0.59 18.97
CA ASP A 175 8.41 -1.12 19.89
C ASP A 175 7.82 -1.97 21.05
N LYS A 176 6.51 -1.91 21.31
CA LYS A 176 5.84 -2.77 22.29
C LYS A 176 5.91 -4.26 21.94
N TYR A 177 6.15 -4.58 20.68
CA TYR A 177 6.04 -5.93 20.13
C TYR A 177 7.38 -6.50 19.67
N THR A 178 8.50 -5.88 20.03
CA THR A 178 9.85 -6.35 19.65
C THR A 178 10.20 -7.72 20.22
N ASP A 179 9.56 -8.09 21.33
CA ASP A 179 9.75 -9.41 21.97
C ASP A 179 9.03 -10.54 21.24
N LEU A 180 8.17 -10.22 20.25
CA LEU A 180 7.51 -11.23 19.43
C LEU A 180 8.50 -11.84 18.45
N THR A 181 8.78 -13.12 18.64
CA THR A 181 9.61 -13.90 17.72
C THR A 181 8.73 -14.66 16.73
N ALA A 182 9.16 -14.66 15.47
CA ALA A 182 8.51 -15.39 14.39
C ALA A 182 9.57 -15.92 13.41
N ASP A 183 9.28 -17.05 12.79
CA ASP A 183 10.07 -17.63 11.71
C ASP A 183 9.77 -16.92 10.38
N VAL A 184 8.54 -16.41 10.23
CA VAL A 184 8.09 -15.63 9.07
C VAL A 184 7.42 -14.35 9.53
N ILE A 185 7.79 -13.23 8.93
CA ILE A 185 7.11 -11.94 9.11
C ILE A 185 6.52 -11.49 7.77
N CYS A 186 5.21 -11.29 7.75
CA CYS A 186 4.45 -10.87 6.59
C CYS A 186 3.89 -9.46 6.79
N CYS A 187 3.81 -8.67 5.72
CA CYS A 187 3.15 -7.37 5.69
C CYS A 187 2.55 -7.15 4.30
N ARG A 188 1.22 -7.21 4.21
CA ARG A 188 0.49 -7.10 2.93
C ARG A 188 -0.39 -5.86 2.98
N HIS A 189 -0.39 -5.11 1.88
CA HIS A 189 -1.25 -3.95 1.68
C HIS A 189 -1.23 -2.96 2.86
N THR A 190 -0.06 -2.74 3.44
CA THR A 190 0.12 -1.99 4.70
C THR A 190 1.32 -1.05 4.63
N LEU A 191 2.45 -1.47 4.03
CA LEU A 191 3.66 -0.64 4.00
C LEU A 191 3.44 0.68 3.23
N GLU A 192 2.55 0.71 2.25
CA GLU A 192 2.12 1.90 1.50
C GLU A 192 1.38 2.94 2.37
N HIS A 193 0.88 2.51 3.53
CA HIS A 193 0.20 3.33 4.54
C HIS A 193 1.13 3.74 5.71
N ILE A 194 2.39 3.25 5.72
CA ILE A 194 3.35 3.52 6.78
C ILE A 194 4.37 4.58 6.33
N ALA A 195 4.55 5.59 7.16
CA ALA A 195 5.58 6.61 7.00
C ALA A 195 6.20 6.98 8.38
N PRO A 196 7.54 7.10 8.49
CA PRO A 196 8.58 6.86 7.47
C PRO A 196 8.93 5.37 7.26
N THR A 197 9.04 4.94 6.00
CA THR A 197 9.23 3.54 5.61
C THR A 197 10.59 2.95 6.03
N TRP A 198 11.67 3.72 5.87
CA TRP A 198 13.00 3.27 6.28
C TRP A 198 13.08 3.04 7.78
N SER A 199 12.54 3.98 8.58
CA SER A 199 12.49 3.86 10.04
C SER A 199 11.72 2.63 10.49
N PHE A 200 10.58 2.35 9.87
CA PHE A 200 9.79 1.14 10.14
C PHE A 200 10.57 -0.14 9.85
N LEU A 201 11.20 -0.26 8.68
CA LEU A 201 11.99 -1.45 8.37
C LEU A 201 13.24 -1.60 9.23
N ARG A 202 13.85 -0.49 9.68
CA ARG A 202 14.96 -0.54 10.65
C ARG A 202 14.49 -1.01 12.02
N GLN A 203 13.33 -0.55 12.49
CA GLN A 203 12.71 -1.06 13.71
C GLN A 203 12.45 -2.56 13.60
N LEU A 204 11.87 -3.01 12.47
CA LEU A 204 11.65 -4.43 12.20
C LEU A 204 12.98 -5.22 12.19
N ARG A 205 14.01 -4.71 11.51
CA ARG A 205 15.32 -5.36 11.46
C ARG A 205 15.95 -5.50 12.84
N ASN A 206 15.78 -4.50 13.71
CA ASN A 206 16.27 -4.53 15.09
C ASN A 206 15.47 -5.54 15.94
N ALA A 207 14.15 -5.60 15.80
CA ALA A 207 13.28 -6.55 16.50
C ALA A 207 13.58 -8.03 16.16
N ILE A 208 14.12 -8.28 14.97
CA ILE A 208 14.55 -9.63 14.59
C ILE A 208 15.76 -10.11 15.42
N ASP A 209 16.48 -9.20 16.09
CA ASP A 209 17.53 -9.45 17.09
C ASP A 209 18.58 -10.49 16.65
N GLY A 210 19.36 -10.14 15.64
CA GLY A 210 20.48 -10.96 15.16
C GLY A 210 20.09 -12.26 14.43
N ARG A 211 18.84 -12.73 14.50
CA ARG A 211 18.36 -13.89 13.74
C ARG A 211 18.51 -13.62 12.24
N THR A 212 19.01 -14.61 11.50
CA THR A 212 19.27 -14.51 10.06
C THR A 212 18.34 -15.39 9.22
N ASP A 213 17.68 -16.37 9.84
CA ASP A 213 16.78 -17.29 9.16
C ASP A 213 15.33 -16.84 9.07
N THR A 214 14.97 -15.72 9.71
CA THR A 214 13.61 -15.16 9.63
C THR A 214 13.28 -14.79 8.19
N LEU A 215 12.27 -15.41 7.61
CA LEU A 215 11.76 -15.04 6.30
C LEU A 215 10.92 -13.76 6.41
N ILE A 216 11.16 -12.81 5.51
CA ILE A 216 10.41 -11.58 5.39
C ILE A 216 9.63 -11.63 4.08
N PHE A 217 8.33 -11.37 4.14
CA PHE A 217 7.46 -11.28 2.96
C PHE A 217 6.65 -10.00 2.99
N PHE A 218 6.74 -9.21 1.92
CA PHE A 218 5.97 -7.98 1.76
C PHE A 218 5.23 -8.00 0.42
N GLU A 219 4.00 -7.49 0.43
CA GLU A 219 3.18 -7.28 -0.76
C GLU A 219 2.64 -5.85 -0.72
N VAL A 220 2.94 -5.07 -1.76
CA VAL A 220 2.50 -3.67 -1.90
C VAL A 220 2.01 -3.42 -3.33
N PRO A 221 1.16 -2.41 -3.58
CA PRO A 221 0.79 -2.02 -4.94
C PRO A 221 2.02 -1.66 -5.80
N ASP A 222 2.04 -2.11 -7.06
CA ASP A 222 3.06 -1.69 -8.03
C ASP A 222 2.71 -0.32 -8.63
N THR A 223 3.54 0.67 -8.32
CA THR A 223 3.38 2.03 -8.87
C THR A 223 3.76 2.11 -10.34
N VAL A 224 4.57 1.19 -10.86
CA VAL A 224 4.90 1.20 -12.30
C VAL A 224 3.64 0.97 -13.14
N ARG A 225 2.74 0.09 -12.69
CA ARG A 225 1.40 -0.08 -13.25
C ARG A 225 0.59 1.22 -13.22
N VAL A 226 0.52 1.88 -12.06
CA VAL A 226 -0.22 3.14 -11.88
C VAL A 226 0.22 4.20 -12.90
N LEU A 227 1.54 4.35 -13.06
CA LEU A 227 2.12 5.31 -13.99
C LEU A 227 1.84 4.94 -15.45
N LYS A 228 2.05 3.67 -15.85
CA LYS A 228 1.86 3.21 -17.22
C LYS A 228 0.40 3.25 -17.67
N GLU A 229 -0.52 2.86 -16.80
CA GLU A 229 -1.94 2.81 -17.13
C GLU A 229 -2.61 4.17 -17.04
N GLY A 230 -2.04 5.14 -16.32
CA GLY A 230 -2.75 6.35 -15.92
C GLY A 230 -3.85 6.05 -14.90
N ALA A 231 -3.60 5.10 -13.98
CA ALA A 231 -4.56 4.65 -12.97
C ALA A 231 -4.66 5.66 -11.81
N PHE A 232 -5.07 6.89 -12.10
CA PHE A 232 -5.16 7.97 -11.11
C PHE A 232 -6.11 7.66 -9.94
N TRP A 233 -7.00 6.67 -10.09
CA TRP A 233 -7.90 6.20 -9.04
C TRP A 233 -7.17 5.41 -7.94
N ASP A 234 -5.98 4.88 -8.19
CA ASP A 234 -5.13 4.24 -7.15
C ASP A 234 -4.32 5.27 -6.33
N ILE A 235 -4.54 6.56 -6.57
CA ILE A 235 -3.91 7.68 -5.85
C ILE A 235 -4.92 8.33 -4.90
N TYR A 236 -4.85 7.95 -3.63
CA TYR A 236 -5.71 8.48 -2.57
C TYR A 236 -4.92 8.77 -1.29
N TYR A 237 -5.52 9.49 -0.35
CA TYR A 237 -4.82 10.15 0.76
C TYR A 237 -4.05 9.19 1.66
N GLU A 238 -4.64 8.02 1.94
CA GLU A 238 -4.09 7.00 2.85
C GLU A 238 -2.80 6.37 2.35
N HIS A 239 -2.59 6.32 1.03
CA HIS A 239 -1.33 5.90 0.43
C HIS A 239 -0.31 7.02 0.58
N CYS A 240 0.52 6.92 1.63
CA CYS A 240 1.62 7.85 1.85
C CYS A 240 2.87 7.49 1.07
N SER A 241 3.00 6.22 0.67
CA SER A 241 4.20 5.61 0.12
C SER A 241 3.86 4.80 -1.13
N TYR A 242 4.55 5.07 -2.24
CA TYR A 242 4.31 4.45 -3.54
C TYR A 242 5.61 3.80 -4.03
N PHE A 243 5.54 2.48 -4.25
CA PHE A 243 6.71 1.66 -4.52
C PHE A 243 6.78 1.21 -5.98
N THR A 244 7.99 1.28 -6.53
CA THR A 244 8.38 0.56 -7.74
C THR A 244 9.26 -0.62 -7.33
N PRO A 245 9.46 -1.62 -8.19
CA PRO A 245 10.39 -2.71 -7.93
C PRO A 245 11.78 -2.21 -7.50
N GLY A 246 12.27 -1.14 -8.13
CA GLY A 246 13.55 -0.53 -7.78
C GLY A 246 13.55 0.18 -6.42
N SER A 247 12.52 0.97 -6.10
CA SER A 247 12.49 1.74 -4.86
C SER A 247 12.26 0.85 -3.63
N LEU A 248 11.45 -0.20 -3.76
CA LEU A 248 11.28 -1.22 -2.72
C LEU A 248 12.56 -2.02 -2.50
N THR A 249 13.24 -2.43 -3.59
CA THR A 249 14.52 -3.15 -3.52
C THR A 249 15.56 -2.35 -2.70
N ARG A 250 15.75 -1.07 -3.05
CA ARG A 250 16.71 -0.19 -2.36
C ARG A 250 16.32 0.05 -0.91
N LEU A 251 15.03 0.19 -0.61
CA LEU A 251 14.53 0.35 0.76
C LEU A 251 14.94 -0.85 1.63
N PHE A 252 14.65 -2.07 1.20
CA PHE A 252 14.96 -3.27 1.98
C PHE A 252 16.47 -3.47 2.16
N GLN A 253 17.24 -3.31 1.09
CA GLN A 253 18.70 -3.42 1.16
C GLN A 253 19.33 -2.41 2.12
N SER A 254 18.96 -1.13 1.98
CA SER A 254 19.43 -0.07 2.89
C SER A 254 18.90 -0.21 4.32
N SER A 255 17.89 -1.05 4.53
CA SER A 255 17.36 -1.38 5.85
C SER A 255 18.01 -2.60 6.49
N GLY A 256 18.92 -3.29 5.78
CA GLY A 256 19.68 -4.44 6.30
C GLY A 256 19.02 -5.80 6.01
N PHE A 257 18.41 -5.94 4.83
CA PHE A 257 17.85 -7.18 4.33
C PHE A 257 18.49 -7.60 3.00
N ASN A 258 18.74 -8.90 2.86
CA ASN A 258 19.13 -9.56 1.62
C ASN A 258 17.89 -10.09 0.92
N LEU A 259 17.67 -9.64 -0.32
CA LEU A 259 16.50 -10.05 -1.10
C LEU A 259 16.70 -11.46 -1.66
N LEU A 260 15.63 -12.26 -1.59
CA LEU A 260 15.54 -13.59 -2.18
C LEU A 260 14.81 -13.52 -3.53
N ASP A 261 13.68 -12.83 -3.56
CA ASP A 261 12.89 -12.60 -4.76
C ASP A 261 12.21 -11.23 -4.73
N VAL A 262 12.01 -10.65 -5.91
CA VAL A 262 11.12 -9.51 -6.12
C VAL A 262 10.37 -9.78 -7.41
N SER A 263 9.06 -9.95 -7.35
CA SER A 263 8.21 -10.37 -8.47
C SER A 263 6.91 -9.55 -8.52
N LEU A 264 6.16 -9.71 -9.60
CA LEU A 264 4.82 -9.15 -9.76
C LEU A 264 3.81 -10.30 -9.76
N ASP A 265 2.62 -10.08 -9.24
CA ASP A 265 1.51 -11.03 -9.31
C ASP A 265 0.14 -10.29 -9.25
N TYR A 266 -0.95 -11.05 -9.35
CA TYR A 266 -2.32 -10.54 -9.44
C TYR A 266 -2.49 -9.56 -10.62
N ASP A 267 -2.27 -10.07 -11.84
CA ASP A 267 -2.25 -9.29 -13.08
C ASP A 267 -1.31 -8.07 -13.00
N ASP A 268 -0.11 -8.30 -12.46
CA ASP A 268 0.94 -7.31 -12.24
C ASP A 268 0.55 -6.12 -11.33
N GLN A 269 -0.53 -6.26 -10.54
CA GLN A 269 -0.98 -5.21 -9.62
C GLN A 269 -0.15 -5.14 -8.35
N TYR A 270 0.39 -6.27 -7.89
CA TYR A 270 1.11 -6.36 -6.63
C TYR A 270 2.57 -6.69 -6.82
N LEU A 271 3.42 -5.91 -6.15
CA LEU A 271 4.84 -6.14 -5.99
C LEU A 271 5.07 -7.02 -4.77
N LEU A 272 5.54 -8.24 -5.03
CA LEU A 272 5.94 -9.21 -4.04
C LEU A 272 7.43 -9.06 -3.76
N LEU A 273 7.82 -9.08 -2.48
CA LEU A 273 9.22 -9.10 -2.07
C LEU A 273 9.42 -10.13 -0.97
N THR A 274 10.41 -11.00 -1.16
CA THR A 274 10.90 -11.89 -0.10
C THR A 274 12.35 -11.58 0.23
N ALA A 275 12.69 -11.64 1.51
CA ALA A 275 14.02 -11.32 1.99
C ALA A 275 14.38 -12.11 3.25
N LYS A 276 15.67 -12.10 3.59
CA LYS A 276 16.19 -12.48 4.90
C LYS A 276 16.99 -11.33 5.50
N PRO A 277 17.12 -11.24 6.83
CA PRO A 277 18.05 -10.31 7.47
C PRO A 277 19.46 -10.48 6.92
N ASP A 278 20.13 -9.37 6.60
CA ASP A 278 21.50 -9.41 6.09
C ASP A 278 22.49 -9.80 7.19
N GLU A 279 23.41 -10.71 6.85
CA GLU A 279 24.47 -11.25 7.72
C GLU A 279 25.77 -10.43 7.62
N THR A 280 26.04 -9.79 6.47
CA THR A 280 27.34 -9.14 6.21
C THR A 280 27.17 -7.78 5.55
N LYS A 281 27.83 -6.76 6.09
CA LYS A 281 27.99 -5.47 5.39
C LYS A 281 28.67 -5.74 4.04
N GLY A 282 27.91 -5.75 2.95
CA GLY A 282 28.44 -5.95 1.59
C GLY A 282 27.90 -7.17 0.84
N SER A 283 26.80 -7.78 1.28
CA SER A 283 26.04 -8.72 0.46
C SER A 283 25.79 -8.17 -0.96
N PRO A 284 25.80 -9.02 -2.02
CA PRO A 284 25.59 -8.56 -3.38
C PRO A 284 24.32 -7.74 -3.48
N ILE A 285 24.42 -6.53 -4.03
CA ILE A 285 23.25 -5.70 -4.30
C ILE A 285 22.39 -6.48 -5.30
N PHE A 286 21.26 -7.02 -4.85
CA PHE A 286 20.17 -7.45 -5.71
C PHE A 286 19.82 -6.30 -6.66
N GLN A 287 20.11 -6.47 -7.95
CA GLN A 287 19.85 -5.46 -8.98
C GLN A 287 18.59 -5.84 -9.73
N LYS A 288 17.42 -5.34 -9.29
CA LYS A 288 16.26 -5.31 -10.17
C LYS A 288 16.38 -4.10 -11.09
N LYS A 289 16.35 -4.33 -12.40
CA LYS A 289 16.38 -3.28 -13.42
C LYS A 289 15.07 -2.51 -13.43
N ASP A 290 14.96 -1.55 -12.53
CA ASP A 290 14.08 -0.41 -12.72
C ASP A 290 14.98 0.83 -12.70
N ASN A 291 15.20 1.39 -13.89
CA ASN A 291 16.19 2.44 -14.09
C ASN A 291 15.61 3.75 -13.57
N LEU A 292 16.32 4.41 -12.65
CA LEU A 292 16.00 5.77 -12.21
C LEU A 292 15.83 6.73 -13.40
N ASP A 293 16.47 6.43 -14.53
CA ASP A 293 16.35 7.18 -15.79
C ASP A 293 14.99 7.02 -16.49
N VAL A 294 14.25 5.94 -16.21
CA VAL A 294 12.95 5.65 -16.86
C VAL A 294 11.79 6.28 -16.10
N LEU A 295 11.89 6.38 -14.76
CA LEU A 295 10.81 6.89 -13.92
C LEU A 295 10.36 8.32 -14.29
N PRO A 296 11.24 9.31 -14.55
CA PRO A 296 10.82 10.64 -14.96
C PRO A 296 9.96 10.62 -16.23
N ARG A 297 10.34 9.80 -17.22
CA ARG A 297 9.56 9.64 -18.46
C ARG A 297 8.18 9.04 -18.19
N GLN A 298 8.11 7.99 -17.35
CA GLN A 298 6.84 7.38 -16.96
C GLN A 298 5.93 8.34 -16.20
N ILE A 299 6.50 9.24 -15.39
CA ILE A 299 5.74 10.29 -14.71
C ILE A 299 5.14 11.29 -15.71
N ILE A 300 5.90 11.71 -16.73
CA ILE A 300 5.39 12.60 -17.79
C ILE A 300 4.26 11.91 -18.57
N GLU A 301 4.46 10.64 -18.94
CA GLU A 301 3.45 9.83 -19.63
C GLU A 301 2.19 9.68 -18.78
N PHE A 302 2.33 9.39 -17.48
CA PHE A 302 1.24 9.32 -16.52
C PHE A 302 0.43 10.63 -16.47
N GLN A 303 1.09 11.78 -16.38
CA GLN A 303 0.45 13.09 -16.31
C GLN A 303 -0.45 13.33 -17.52
N GLN A 304 0.02 12.99 -18.72
CA GLN A 304 -0.74 13.13 -19.97
C GLN A 304 -1.93 12.15 -19.99
N ILE A 305 -1.68 10.86 -19.76
CA ILE A 305 -2.72 9.83 -19.82
C ILE A 305 -3.82 10.09 -18.78
N ALA A 306 -3.43 10.45 -17.56
CA ALA A 306 -4.38 10.74 -16.48
C ALA A 306 -5.21 11.98 -16.79
N ALA A 307 -4.60 13.07 -17.25
CA ALA A 307 -5.31 14.29 -17.63
C ALA A 307 -6.34 14.02 -18.73
N ASP A 308 -5.92 13.37 -19.82
CA ASP A 308 -6.78 13.04 -20.96
C ASP A 308 -7.95 12.13 -20.53
N ARG A 309 -7.69 11.13 -19.68
CA ARG A 309 -8.72 10.21 -19.21
C ARG A 309 -9.73 10.88 -18.28
N ILE A 310 -9.27 11.76 -17.39
CA ILE A 310 -10.15 12.56 -16.52
C ILE A 310 -11.06 13.44 -17.38
N GLU A 311 -10.50 14.14 -18.37
CA GLU A 311 -11.27 14.98 -19.28
C GLU A 311 -12.28 14.15 -20.10
N GLN A 312 -11.85 13.01 -20.64
CA GLN A 312 -12.72 12.10 -21.39
C GLN A 312 -13.91 11.63 -20.54
N TRP A 313 -13.68 11.26 -19.27
CA TRP A 313 -14.77 10.86 -18.38
C TRP A 313 -15.71 12.00 -18.05
N HIS A 314 -15.20 13.21 -17.82
CA HIS A 314 -16.03 14.39 -17.65
C HIS A 314 -16.95 14.63 -18.85
N LEU A 315 -16.38 14.66 -20.07
CA LEU A 315 -17.15 14.86 -21.30
C LEU A 315 -18.18 13.75 -21.53
N THR A 316 -17.83 12.51 -21.22
CA THR A 316 -18.72 11.35 -21.37
C THR A 316 -19.92 11.45 -20.44
N ILE A 317 -19.67 11.72 -19.15
CA ILE A 317 -20.73 11.86 -18.14
C ILE A 317 -21.63 13.06 -18.47
N GLU A 318 -21.04 14.21 -18.83
CA GLU A 318 -21.81 15.40 -19.21
C GLU A 318 -22.70 15.17 -20.43
N LYS A 319 -22.20 14.45 -21.44
CA LYS A 319 -22.97 14.06 -22.64
C LYS A 319 -24.12 13.12 -22.31
N ILE A 320 -23.92 12.14 -21.43
CA ILE A 320 -25.00 11.23 -21.01
C ILE A 320 -26.10 12.03 -20.31
N VAL A 321 -25.73 12.88 -19.35
CA VAL A 321 -26.66 13.68 -18.56
C VAL A 321 -27.41 14.71 -19.41
N SER A 322 -26.72 15.39 -20.34
CA SER A 322 -27.35 16.40 -21.22
C SER A 322 -28.38 15.79 -22.18
N ASN A 323 -28.22 14.52 -22.55
CA ASN A 323 -29.18 13.76 -23.35
C ASN A 323 -30.30 13.11 -22.52
N GLY A 324 -30.41 13.43 -21.22
CA GLY A 324 -31.42 12.87 -20.32
C GLY A 324 -31.13 11.43 -19.85
N GLY A 325 -29.93 10.92 -20.12
CA GLY A 325 -29.48 9.62 -19.63
C GLY A 325 -29.17 9.62 -18.13
N LYS A 326 -29.09 8.43 -17.55
CA LYS A 326 -28.73 8.22 -16.14
C LYS A 326 -27.38 7.51 -16.05
N VAL A 327 -26.52 8.01 -15.16
CA VAL A 327 -25.23 7.38 -14.82
C VAL A 327 -25.37 6.78 -13.42
N VAL A 328 -24.87 5.56 -13.25
CA VAL A 328 -24.79 4.88 -11.95
C VAL A 328 -23.34 4.49 -11.69
N ILE A 329 -22.92 4.52 -10.43
CA ILE A 329 -21.65 3.97 -9.98
C ILE A 329 -21.91 2.52 -9.55
N TRP A 330 -21.11 1.59 -10.06
CA TRP A 330 -21.22 0.17 -9.74
C TRP A 330 -19.92 -0.30 -9.06
N GLY A 331 -20.03 -0.69 -7.80
CA GLY A 331 -18.88 -0.94 -6.93
C GLY A 331 -18.42 0.31 -6.20
N SER A 332 -18.08 0.16 -4.92
CA SER A 332 -17.53 1.20 -4.06
C SER A 332 -16.17 0.76 -3.52
N SER A 333 -15.27 0.39 -4.44
CA SER A 333 -13.87 0.14 -4.10
C SER A 333 -13.18 1.45 -3.71
N SER A 334 -12.10 1.31 -2.95
CA SER A 334 -11.19 2.38 -2.56
C SER A 334 -10.61 3.15 -3.74
#